data_AF-A0A7V7PR23-F1
#
_entry.id   AF-A0A7V7PR23-F1
#
_cell.length_a   1.000
_cell.length_b   1.000
_cell.length_c   1.000
_cell.angle_alpha   90.00
_cell.angle_beta   90.00
_cell.angle_gamma   90.00
#
_symmetry.space_group_name_H-M   'P 1'
#
loop_
_entity.id
_entity.type
_entity.pdbx_description
1 polymer ?
#
loop_
_entity_poly.entity_id
_entity_poly.type
_entity_poly.pdbx_seq_one_letter_code
_entity_poly.pdbx_strand_id
1 'polypeptide(L)'
;MVRGKTVDHELSALIRDVIAAELLAPNSVELRTAETVAQRGLAALDDGGRRVWETRLLPILSKPLGEQIAIASIIRRGGYVPRKIDF
;
A
#
# COMPACT_ATOMS: atom_id res chain seq x y z
N MET A 1 -1.73 11.51 30.79
CA MET A 1 -2.42 12.24 29.70
C MET A 1 -2.36 11.37 28.45
N VAL A 2 -3.46 10.69 28.12
CA VAL A 2 -3.52 9.74 27.00
C VAL A 2 -3.63 10.56 25.72
N ARG A 3 -2.54 10.71 24.96
CA ARG A 3 -2.60 11.22 23.58
C ARG A 3 -3.39 10.19 22.78
N GLY A 4 -4.57 10.59 22.30
CA GLY A 4 -5.42 9.75 21.46
C GLY A 4 -4.60 9.14 20.33
N LYS A 5 -4.73 7.82 20.18
CA LYS A 5 -4.27 7.04 19.03
C LYS A 5 -5.11 7.45 17.81
N THR A 6 -4.93 8.67 17.32
CA THR A 6 -5.73 9.18 16.21
C THR A 6 -5.23 8.55 14.93
N VAL A 7 -6.15 7.95 14.17
CA VAL A 7 -5.87 7.49 12.80
C VAL A 7 -5.47 8.71 11.98
N ASP A 8 -4.33 8.62 11.31
CA ASP A 8 -3.89 9.64 10.37
C ASP A 8 -4.82 9.61 9.14
N HIS A 9 -5.58 10.69 8.94
CA HIS A 9 -6.59 10.77 7.88
C HIS A 9 -5.98 10.83 6.47
N GLU A 10 -4.81 11.45 6.31
CA GLU A 10 -4.12 11.51 5.02
C GLU A 10 -3.58 10.13 4.65
N LEU A 11 -2.95 9.44 5.61
CA LEU A 11 -2.48 8.07 5.41
C LEU A 11 -3.65 7.11 5.13
N SER A 12 -4.77 7.25 5.85
CA SER A 12 -5.97 6.44 5.61
C SER A 12 -6.54 6.67 4.21
N ALA A 13 -6.59 7.92 3.74
CA ALA A 13 -7.02 8.26 2.39
C ALA A 13 -6.09 7.64 1.33
N LEU A 14 -4.77 7.79 1.48
CA LEU A 14 -3.79 7.20 0.58
C LEU A 14 -3.95 5.68 0.48
N ILE A 15 -4.12 4.99 1.62
CA ILE A 15 -4.34 3.54 1.63
C ILE A 15 -5.61 3.16 0.88
N ARG A 16 -6.72 3.90 1.05
CA ARG A 16 -7.97 3.64 0.33
C ARG A 16 -7.78 3.77 -1.17
N ASP A 17 -7.02 4.77 -1.63
CA ASP A 17 -6.75 4.96 -3.05
C ASP A 17 -5.87 3.82 -3.60
N VAL A 18 -4.87 3.36 -2.86
CA VAL A 18 -4.05 2.18 -3.22
C VAL A 18 -4.91 0.91 -3.36
N ILE A 19 -5.85 0.69 -2.44
CA ILE A 19 -6.76 -0.46 -2.47
C ILE A 19 -7.72 -0.35 -3.67
N ALA A 20 -8.33 0.83 -3.87
CA ALA A 20 -9.24 1.08 -4.99
C ALA A 20 -8.56 0.95 -6.36
N ALA A 21 -7.27 1.26 -6.42
CA ALA A 21 -6.43 1.06 -7.59
C ALA A 21 -6.03 -0.41 -7.85
N GLU A 22 -6.42 -1.34 -6.96
CA GLU A 22 -6.07 -2.76 -7.02
C GLU A 22 -4.54 -3.01 -7.04
N LEU A 23 -3.77 -2.14 -6.37
CA LEU A 23 -2.30 -2.25 -6.31
C LEU A 23 -1.83 -3.32 -5.31
N LEU A 24 -2.74 -3.82 -4.47
CA LEU A 24 -2.48 -4.91 -3.53
C LEU A 24 -3.23 -6.16 -4.00
N ALA A 25 -2.55 -7.30 -3.94
CA ALA A 25 -3.18 -8.57 -4.33
C ALA A 25 -4.37 -8.90 -3.39
N PRO A 26 -5.47 -9.45 -3.92
CA PRO A 26 -6.62 -9.85 -3.11
C PRO A 26 -6.21 -10.91 -2.08
N ASN A 27 -6.80 -10.86 -0.88
CA ASN A 27 -6.51 -11.76 0.23
C ASN A 27 -5.03 -11.78 0.69
N SER A 28 -4.22 -10.82 0.27
CA SER A 28 -2.82 -10.70 0.68
C SER A 28 -2.66 -10.24 2.13
N VAL A 29 -1.48 -10.50 2.70
CA VAL A 29 -1.15 -9.99 4.04
C VAL A 29 -0.97 -8.47 4.00
N GLU A 30 -0.51 -7.92 2.88
CA GLU A 30 -0.40 -6.49 2.63
C GLU A 30 -1.77 -5.81 2.66
N LEU A 31 -2.77 -6.38 1.98
CA LEU A 31 -4.13 -5.84 1.99
C LEU A 31 -4.68 -5.78 3.42
N ARG A 32 -4.60 -6.88 4.18
CA ARG A 32 -5.07 -6.93 5.57
C ARG A 32 -4.33 -5.95 6.48
N THR A 33 -3.02 -5.81 6.28
CA THR A 33 -2.18 -4.87 7.05
C THR A 33 -2.55 -3.43 6.72
N ALA A 34 -2.73 -3.10 5.45
CA ALA A 34 -3.15 -1.78 5.00
C ALA A 34 -4.54 -1.41 5.55
N GLU A 35 -5.51 -2.32 5.48
CA GLU A 35 -6.85 -2.15 6.07
C GLU A 35 -6.78 -1.89 7.58
N THR A 36 -5.93 -2.65 8.28
CA THR A 36 -5.71 -2.48 9.72
C THR A 36 -5.20 -1.08 10.04
N VAL A 37 -4.21 -0.58 9.28
CA VAL A 37 -3.66 0.77 9.47
C VAL A 37 -4.67 1.85 9.11
N ALA A 38 -5.42 1.69 8.02
CA ALA A 38 -6.44 2.66 7.61
C ALA A 38 -7.60 2.79 8.62
N GLN A 39 -7.93 1.71 9.33
CA GLN A 39 -9.04 1.66 10.29
C GLN A 39 -8.61 1.98 11.73
N ARG A 40 -7.41 1.53 12.13
CA ARG A 40 -6.97 1.51 13.54
C ARG A 40 -5.64 2.25 13.78
N GLY A 41 -5.01 2.74 12.72
CA GLY A 41 -3.73 3.43 12.76
C GLY A 41 -2.53 2.49 12.87
N LEU A 42 -1.33 3.04 12.66
CA LEU A 42 -0.08 2.28 12.63
C LEU A 42 0.23 1.58 13.97
N ALA A 43 -0.18 2.18 15.09
CA ALA A 43 0.03 1.64 16.43
C ALA A 43 -0.79 0.37 16.74
N ALA A 44 -1.68 -0.05 15.83
CA ALA A 44 -2.44 -1.29 15.96
C ALA A 44 -1.71 -2.53 15.39
N LEU A 45 -0.57 -2.32 14.71
CA LEU A 45 0.24 -3.41 14.17
C LEU A 45 1.05 -4.10 15.26
N ASP A 46 1.09 -5.42 15.21
CA ASP A 46 2.08 -6.24 15.92
C ASP A 46 3.42 -6.25 15.15
N ASP A 47 4.45 -6.90 15.68
CA ASP A 47 5.78 -6.92 15.06
C ASP A 47 5.77 -7.52 13.63
N GLY A 48 4.91 -8.51 13.40
CA GLY A 48 4.73 -9.13 12.08
C GLY A 48 4.10 -8.16 11.08
N GLY A 49 3.01 -7.51 11.47
CA GLY A 49 2.33 -6.49 10.69
C GLY A 49 3.23 -5.28 10.44
N ARG A 50 4.03 -4.88 11.42
CA ARG A 50 5.00 -3.79 11.27
C ARG A 50 6.08 -4.12 10.26
N ARG A 51 6.58 -5.36 10.26
CA ARG A 51 7.52 -5.83 9.24
C ARG A 51 6.90 -5.80 7.85
N VAL A 52 5.66 -6.26 7.69
CA VAL A 52 4.94 -6.18 6.40
C VAL A 52 4.76 -4.72 5.96
N TRP A 53 4.39 -3.85 6.90
CA TRP A 53 4.26 -2.43 6.65
C TRP A 53 5.54 -1.82 6.10
N GLU A 54 6.65 -2.01 6.80
CA GLU A 54 7.92 -1.37 6.46
C GLU A 54 8.57 -1.95 5.19
N THR A 55 8.48 -3.27 5.00
CA THR A 55 9.20 -3.95 3.92
C THR A 55 8.41 -4.09 2.62
N ARG A 56 7.07 -4.05 2.69
CA ARG A 56 6.20 -4.35 1.53
C ARG A 56 5.25 -3.20 1.19
N LEU A 57 4.63 -2.57 2.20
CA LEU A 57 3.65 -1.49 1.96
C LEU A 57 4.28 -0.11 1.80
N LEU A 58 5.23 0.29 2.65
CA LEU A 58 5.90 1.59 2.52
C LEU A 58 6.50 1.82 1.13
N PRO A 59 7.18 0.85 0.49
CA PRO A 59 7.68 1.05 -0.88
C PRO A 59 6.61 1.31 -1.95
N ILE A 60 5.37 0.84 -1.72
CA ILE A 60 4.22 1.12 -2.60
C ILE A 60 3.68 2.52 -2.28
N LEU A 61 3.47 2.83 -0.99
CA LEU A 61 2.92 4.10 -0.54
C LEU A 61 3.84 5.30 -0.82
N SER A 62 5.15 5.09 -0.82
CA SER A 62 6.15 6.13 -1.06
C SER A 62 6.32 6.51 -2.53
N LYS A 63 5.71 5.77 -3.46
CA LYS A 63 5.77 6.07 -4.90
C LYS A 63 4.58 6.93 -5.32
N PRO A 64 4.74 7.84 -6.30
CA PRO A 64 3.63 8.61 -6.83
C PRO A 64 2.49 7.70 -7.31
N LEU A 65 1.28 7.90 -6.78
CA LEU A 65 0.18 6.97 -7.02
C LEU A 65 -0.26 6.93 -8.49
N GLY A 66 -0.25 8.07 -9.18
CA GLY A 66 -0.62 8.17 -10.59
C GLY A 66 0.27 7.31 -11.51
N GLU A 67 1.57 7.27 -11.24
CA GLU A 67 2.53 6.44 -11.99
C GLU A 67 2.24 4.95 -11.78
N GLN A 68 1.95 4.56 -10.53
CA GLN A 68 1.63 3.16 -10.20
C GLN A 68 0.34 2.69 -10.85
N ILE A 69 -0.71 3.52 -10.84
CA ILE A 69 -1.99 3.23 -11.50
C ILE A 69 -1.79 3.06 -13.01
N ALA A 70 -0.99 3.95 -13.64
CA ALA A 70 -0.69 3.86 -15.06
C ALA A 70 0.02 2.54 -15.40
N ILE A 71 1.07 2.18 -14.66
CA ILE A 71 1.81 0.92 -14.83
C ILE A 71 0.88 -0.29 -14.65
N ALA A 72 0.10 -0.33 -13.56
CA ALA A 72 -0.82 -1.44 -13.29
C ALA A 72 -1.90 -1.59 -14.37
N SER A 73 -2.37 -0.46 -14.92
CA SER A 73 -3.35 -0.45 -16.02
C SER A 73 -2.75 -0.97 -17.33
N ILE A 74 -1.49 -0.68 -17.62
CA ILE A 74 -0.78 -1.23 -18.79
C ILE A 74 -0.59 -2.75 -18.65
N ILE A 75 -0.16 -3.22 -17.47
CA ILE A 75 0.03 -4.66 -17.20
C ILE A 75 -1.30 -5.41 -17.36
N ARG A 76 -2.40 -4.91 -16.78
CA ARG A 76 -3.74 -5.53 -16.89
C ARG A 76 -4.25 -5.60 -18.33
N ARG A 77 -3.91 -4.62 -19.18
CA ARG A 77 -4.27 -4.60 -20.60
C ARG A 77 -3.42 -5.55 -21.47
N GLY A 78 -2.49 -6.30 -20.88
CA GLY A 78 -1.66 -7.29 -21.57
C GLY A 78 -0.47 -6.72 -22.35
N GLY A 79 -0.10 -5.45 -22.09
CA GLY A 79 0.79 -4.69 -22.99
C GLY A 79 2.26 -4.57 -22.59
N TYR A 80 2.69 -4.98 -21.38
CA TYR A 80 4.07 -4.70 -20.95
C TYR A 80 4.74 -5.88 -20.25
N VAL A 81 5.72 -6.45 -20.94
CA VAL A 81 6.81 -7.22 -20.35
C VAL A 81 7.99 -6.26 -20.26
N PRO A 82 8.48 -5.88 -19.06
CA PRO A 82 9.69 -5.08 -18.97
C PRO A 82 10.84 -5.89 -19.55
N ARG A 83 11.37 -5.48 -20.72
CA ARG A 83 12.71 -5.91 -21.11
C ARG A 83 13.66 -5.21 -20.15
N LYS A 84 14.44 -5.99 -19.39
CA LYS A 84 15.62 -5.46 -18.68
C LYS A 84 16.39 -4.58 -19.67
N ILE A 85 16.54 -3.31 -19.34
CA ILE A 85 17.61 -2.50 -19.91
C ILE A 85 18.81 -2.82 -19.02
N ASP A 86 19.65 -3.73 -19.49
CA ASP A 86 20.99 -3.92 -18.93
C ASP A 86 21.84 -2.71 -19.39
N PHE A 87 22.48 -2.03 -18.44
CA PHE A 87 23.53 -1.03 -18.70
C PHE A 87 24.89 -1.70 -18.78
#